data_AF-A0A0Q9IXG6-F1
#
_entry.id   AF-A0A0Q9IXG6-F1
#
_cell.length_a   1.000
_cell.length_b   1.000
_cell.length_c   1.000
_cell.angle_alpha   90.00
_cell.angle_beta   90.00
_cell.angle_gamma   90.00
#
_symmetry.space_group_name_H-M   'P 1'
#
loop_
_entity.id
_entity.type
_entity.pdbx_description
1 polymer ?
#
loop_
_entity_poly.entity_id
_entity_poly.type
_entity_poly.pdbx_seq_one_letter_code
_entity_poly.pdbx_strand_id
1 'polypeptide(L)'
;MSAIEQVGEARTHVLRRRIRFVVAFTISYNVIEAIIALAAGSVASSAALVGFGLDSIVEVLSAAAVAWQFAARDPETREKTALRIIAISFFGLAAYVSVDAVLSLAGVREPEPSPVGIALAAVSLVVMPIVSWIERRAGRELGSASAVSDSKQTLLCAYLSGALLVGLLLNSLLGWAWADSIAALFIAGFAVREGIEAWRGDACAVPVAALTGEREVEHDHH
;
A
#
# COMPACT_ATOMS: atom_id res chain seq x y z
N MET A 1 -8.30 -41.28 -0.84
CA MET A 1 -8.21 -39.98 -0.14
C MET A 1 -7.82 -40.23 1.29
N SER A 2 -6.59 -39.90 1.65
CA SER A 2 -6.06 -40.13 3.01
C SER A 2 -6.52 -39.03 3.98
N ALA A 3 -6.58 -39.32 5.28
CA ALA A 3 -6.88 -38.33 6.32
C ALA A 3 -5.91 -37.12 6.31
N ILE A 4 -4.69 -37.31 5.80
CA ILE A 4 -3.67 -36.26 5.64
C ILE A 4 -4.05 -35.30 4.50
N GLU A 5 -4.60 -35.80 3.39
CA GLU A 5 -5.12 -34.97 2.29
C GLU A 5 -6.33 -34.14 2.75
N GLN A 6 -7.25 -34.73 3.53
CA GLN A 6 -8.42 -34.00 4.05
C GLN A 6 -8.04 -32.89 5.04
N VAL A 7 -7.04 -33.12 5.90
CA VAL A 7 -6.51 -32.09 6.82
C VAL A 7 -5.80 -30.98 6.03
N GLY A 8 -5.10 -31.32 4.95
CA GLY A 8 -4.47 -30.37 4.03
C GLY A 8 -5.49 -29.48 3.31
N GLU A 9 -6.57 -30.07 2.77
CA GLU A 9 -7.65 -29.34 2.09
C GLU A 9 -8.44 -28.43 3.05
N ALA A 10 -8.79 -28.92 4.24
CA ALA A 10 -9.50 -28.13 5.25
C ALA A 10 -8.67 -26.92 5.72
N ARG A 11 -7.37 -27.11 5.96
CA ARG A 11 -6.45 -26.00 6.32
C ARG A 11 -6.33 -24.99 5.20
N THR A 12 -6.24 -25.44 3.94
CA THR A 12 -6.16 -24.57 2.76
C THR A 12 -7.43 -23.75 2.57
N HIS A 13 -8.61 -24.34 2.78
CA HIS A 13 -9.88 -23.61 2.73
C HIS A 13 -9.99 -22.52 3.81
N VAL A 14 -9.57 -22.81 5.05
CA VAL A 14 -9.55 -21.83 6.15
C VAL A 14 -8.61 -20.68 5.84
N LEU A 15 -7.40 -20.97 5.35
CA LEU A 15 -6.43 -19.95 5.01
C LEU A 15 -6.89 -19.07 3.83
N ARG A 16 -7.49 -19.65 2.79
CA ARG A 16 -8.08 -18.86 1.68
C ARG A 16 -9.19 -17.92 2.15
N ARG A 17 -10.04 -18.38 3.08
CA ARG A 17 -11.09 -17.55 3.68
C ARG A 17 -10.50 -16.42 4.52
N ARG A 18 -9.42 -16.68 5.27
CA ARG A 18 -8.69 -15.67 6.05
C ARG A 18 -8.08 -14.60 5.14
N ILE A 19 -7.37 -14.98 4.07
CA ILE A 19 -6.79 -14.01 3.12
C ILE A 19 -7.89 -13.15 2.51
N ARG A 20 -9.00 -13.73 2.05
CA ARG A 20 -10.13 -12.94 1.52
C ARG A 20 -10.69 -11.94 2.52
N PHE A 21 -10.79 -12.32 3.79
CA PHE A 21 -11.25 -11.41 4.83
C PHE A 21 -10.25 -10.29 5.09
N VAL A 22 -8.96 -10.61 5.15
CA VAL A 22 -7.88 -9.62 5.34
C VAL A 22 -7.86 -8.63 4.18
N VAL A 23 -7.86 -9.09 2.93
CA VAL A 23 -7.91 -8.21 1.75
C VAL A 23 -9.15 -7.30 1.75
N ALA A 24 -10.33 -7.87 2.06
CA ALA A 24 -11.56 -7.07 2.15
C ALA A 24 -11.51 -6.01 3.27
N PHE A 25 -10.90 -6.37 4.40
CA PHE A 25 -10.64 -5.43 5.49
C PHE A 25 -9.68 -4.33 5.06
N THR A 26 -8.53 -4.65 4.47
CA THR A 26 -7.52 -3.69 4.03
C THR A 26 -8.08 -2.71 3.02
N ILE A 27 -8.81 -3.19 1.99
CA ILE A 27 -9.48 -2.31 1.02
C ILE A 27 -10.47 -1.38 1.72
N SER A 28 -11.32 -1.92 2.61
CA SER A 28 -12.32 -1.11 3.31
C SER A 28 -11.67 -0.07 4.22
N TYR A 29 -10.60 -0.46 4.91
CA TYR A 29 -9.82 0.43 5.77
C TYR A 29 -9.20 1.57 4.96
N ASN A 30 -8.52 1.27 3.85
CA ASN A 30 -7.89 2.26 2.98
C ASN A 30 -8.91 3.23 2.36
N VAL A 31 -10.10 2.76 2.01
CA VAL A 31 -11.17 3.64 1.52
C VAL A 31 -11.62 4.62 2.61
N ILE A 32 -11.82 4.13 3.84
CA ILE A 32 -12.19 4.98 4.98
C ILE A 32 -11.07 5.97 5.30
N GLU A 33 -9.83 5.49 5.32
CA GLU A 33 -8.64 6.30 5.55
C GLU A 33 -8.53 7.41 4.50
N ALA A 34 -8.66 7.08 3.21
CA ALA A 34 -8.65 8.06 2.12
C ALA A 34 -9.70 9.16 2.33
N ILE A 35 -10.94 8.77 2.66
CA ILE A 35 -12.04 9.74 2.86
C ILE A 35 -11.70 10.68 4.03
N ILE A 36 -11.26 10.14 5.17
CA ILE A 36 -10.95 10.94 6.36
C ILE A 36 -9.73 11.84 6.09
N ALA A 37 -8.67 11.29 5.52
CA ALA A 37 -7.43 11.99 5.24
C ALA A 37 -7.64 13.13 4.23
N LEU A 38 -8.34 12.88 3.12
CA LEU A 38 -8.60 13.90 2.12
C LEU A 38 -9.50 15.01 2.66
N ALA A 39 -10.54 14.67 3.43
CA ALA A 39 -11.40 15.68 4.05
C ALA A 39 -10.64 16.52 5.08
N ALA A 40 -9.95 15.87 6.02
CA ALA A 40 -9.20 16.54 7.08
C ALA A 40 -8.00 17.32 6.52
N GLY A 41 -7.31 16.79 5.52
CA GLY A 41 -6.18 17.43 4.85
C GLY A 41 -6.60 18.65 4.05
N SER A 42 -7.73 18.59 3.35
CA SER A 42 -8.27 19.75 2.62
C SER A 42 -8.71 20.86 3.58
N VAL A 43 -9.34 20.53 4.70
CA VAL A 43 -9.74 21.51 5.72
C VAL A 43 -8.52 22.15 6.38
N ALA A 44 -7.50 21.34 6.69
CA ALA A 44 -6.28 21.79 7.36
C ALA A 44 -5.22 22.36 6.40
N SER A 45 -5.48 22.42 5.09
CA SER A 45 -4.47 22.76 4.07
C SER A 45 -3.15 21.98 4.21
N SER A 46 -3.23 20.72 4.65
CA SER A 46 -2.07 19.84 4.89
C SER A 46 -1.77 19.01 3.65
N ALA A 47 -0.64 19.34 3.00
CA ALA A 47 -0.17 18.62 1.82
C ALA A 47 0.20 17.18 2.17
N ALA A 48 0.76 16.93 3.36
CA ALA A 48 1.13 15.59 3.79
C ALA A 48 -0.10 14.71 4.02
N LEU A 49 -1.14 15.24 4.67
CA LEU A 49 -2.35 14.48 4.97
C LEU A 49 -3.16 14.21 3.70
N VAL A 50 -3.22 15.16 2.77
CA VAL A 50 -3.81 14.93 1.44
C VAL A 50 -3.00 13.88 0.68
N GLY A 51 -1.67 13.96 0.69
CA GLY A 51 -0.80 12.98 0.04
C GLY A 51 -0.96 11.57 0.61
N PHE A 52 -1.10 11.44 1.92
CA PHE A 52 -1.41 10.17 2.58
C PHE A 52 -2.76 9.62 2.14
N GLY A 53 -3.82 10.44 2.11
CA GLY A 53 -5.13 9.99 1.64
C GLY A 53 -5.17 9.58 0.16
N LEU A 54 -4.38 10.25 -0.69
CA LEU A 54 -4.20 9.85 -2.08
C LEU A 54 -3.41 8.54 -2.21
N ASP A 55 -2.42 8.29 -1.34
CA ASP A 55 -1.69 7.02 -1.29
C ASP A 55 -2.63 5.84 -0.98
N SER A 56 -3.54 6.00 -0.01
CA SER A 56 -4.57 4.98 0.28
C SER A 56 -5.46 4.68 -0.94
N ILE A 57 -5.76 5.69 -1.79
CA ILE A 57 -6.47 5.47 -3.07
C ILE A 57 -5.61 4.66 -4.04
N VAL A 58 -4.33 5.02 -4.19
CA VAL A 58 -3.39 4.29 -5.05
C VAL A 58 -3.25 2.84 -4.59
N GLU A 59 -3.25 2.59 -3.27
CA GLU A 59 -3.21 1.24 -2.70
C GLU A 59 -4.42 0.40 -3.15
N VAL A 60 -5.63 0.95 -3.06
CA VAL A 60 -6.86 0.29 -3.52
C VAL A 60 -6.86 0.06 -5.03
N LEU A 61 -6.43 1.05 -5.82
CA LEU A 61 -6.34 0.92 -7.28
C LEU A 61 -5.32 -0.14 -7.69
N SER A 62 -4.19 -0.22 -6.97
CA SER A 62 -3.14 -1.19 -7.24
C SER A 62 -3.60 -2.60 -6.92
N ALA A 63 -4.23 -2.81 -5.76
CA ALA A 63 -4.85 -4.08 -5.40
C ALA A 63 -5.91 -4.51 -6.42
N ALA A 64 -6.75 -3.57 -6.89
CA ALA A 64 -7.74 -3.83 -7.93
C ALA A 64 -7.12 -4.19 -9.28
N ALA A 65 -6.06 -3.49 -9.71
CA ALA A 65 -5.34 -3.79 -10.94
C ALA A 65 -4.71 -5.19 -10.91
N VAL A 66 -4.11 -5.57 -9.79
CA VAL A 66 -3.56 -6.91 -9.56
C VAL A 66 -4.66 -7.97 -9.55
N ALA A 67 -5.78 -7.73 -8.86
CA ALA A 67 -6.91 -8.66 -8.86
C ALA A 67 -7.49 -8.85 -10.27
N TRP A 68 -7.59 -7.78 -11.05
CA TRP A 68 -8.04 -7.81 -12.45
C TRP A 68 -7.09 -8.58 -13.37
N GLN A 69 -5.77 -8.48 -13.14
CA GLN A 69 -4.76 -9.27 -13.84
C GLN A 69 -4.98 -10.76 -13.57
N PHE A 70 -5.10 -11.16 -12.30
CA PHE A 70 -5.26 -12.57 -11.93
C PHE A 70 -6.63 -13.16 -12.26
N ALA A 71 -7.63 -12.33 -12.52
CA ALA A 71 -8.94 -12.79 -13.02
C ALA A 71 -8.92 -13.21 -14.50
N ALA A 72 -7.83 -12.94 -15.24
CA ALA A 72 -7.69 -13.37 -16.63
C ALA A 72 -7.38 -14.87 -16.75
N ARG A 73 -7.74 -15.44 -17.91
CA ARG A 73 -7.39 -16.82 -18.26
C ARG A 73 -5.88 -17.01 -18.43
N ASP A 74 -5.18 -15.95 -18.85
CA ASP A 74 -3.73 -15.86 -18.91
C ASP A 74 -3.28 -14.55 -18.24
N PRO A 75 -2.87 -14.59 -16.96
CA PRO A 75 -2.48 -13.39 -16.20
C PRO A 75 -1.31 -12.61 -16.82
N GLU A 76 -0.38 -13.25 -17.53
CA GLU A 76 0.80 -12.61 -18.12
C GLU A 76 0.40 -11.57 -19.18
N THR A 77 -0.71 -11.82 -19.89
CA THR A 77 -1.23 -10.88 -20.89
C THR A 77 -1.69 -9.54 -20.29
N ARG A 78 -2.07 -9.53 -19.02
CA ARG A 78 -2.57 -8.34 -18.31
C ARG A 78 -1.53 -7.69 -17.41
N GLU A 79 -0.43 -8.38 -17.11
CA GLU A 79 0.61 -7.92 -16.19
C GLU A 79 1.15 -6.53 -16.56
N LYS A 80 1.59 -6.35 -17.81
CA LYS A 80 2.09 -5.04 -18.29
C LYS A 80 1.07 -3.92 -18.14
N THR A 81 -0.22 -4.23 -18.31
CA THR A 81 -1.29 -3.24 -18.19
C THR A 81 -1.55 -2.90 -16.73
N ALA A 82 -1.60 -3.90 -15.85
CA ALA A 82 -1.75 -3.69 -14.41
C ALA A 82 -0.59 -2.85 -13.84
N LEU A 83 0.65 -3.21 -14.17
CA LEU A 83 1.84 -2.46 -13.77
C LEU A 83 1.86 -1.02 -14.28
N ARG A 84 1.39 -0.77 -15.52
CA ARG A 84 1.25 0.60 -16.04
C ARG A 84 0.19 1.40 -15.31
N ILE A 85 -0.95 0.79 -14.97
CA ILE A 85 -1.99 1.45 -14.17
C ILE A 85 -1.40 1.87 -12.82
N ILE A 86 -0.74 0.95 -12.13
CA ILE A 86 -0.08 1.19 -10.84
C ILE A 86 0.94 2.33 -10.95
N ALA A 87 1.83 2.26 -11.94
CA ALA A 87 2.86 3.27 -12.15
C ALA A 87 2.28 4.67 -12.42
N ILE A 88 1.25 4.76 -13.29
CA ILE A 88 0.59 6.03 -13.60
C ILE A 88 -0.10 6.60 -12.35
N SER A 89 -0.74 5.75 -11.54
CA SER A 89 -1.36 6.17 -10.27
C SER A 89 -0.34 6.77 -9.31
N PHE A 90 0.81 6.11 -9.10
CA PHE A 90 1.89 6.63 -8.26
C PHE A 90 2.52 7.91 -8.81
N PHE A 91 2.73 8.03 -10.12
CA PHE A 91 3.22 9.28 -10.72
C PHE A 91 2.21 10.42 -10.59
N GLY A 92 0.91 10.13 -10.72
CA GLY A 92 -0.16 11.10 -10.52
C GLY A 92 -0.19 11.62 -9.07
N LEU A 93 -0.11 10.71 -8.10
CA LEU A 93 0.04 11.02 -6.67
C LEU A 93 1.26 11.92 -6.44
N ALA A 94 2.43 11.50 -6.92
CA ALA A 94 3.68 12.24 -6.73
C ALA A 94 3.60 13.66 -7.32
N ALA A 95 3.08 13.80 -8.54
CA ALA A 95 2.94 15.10 -9.19
C ALA A 95 2.02 16.04 -8.40
N TYR A 96 0.86 15.56 -7.99
CA TYR A 96 -0.10 16.35 -7.22
C TYR A 96 0.50 16.80 -5.88
N VAL A 97 1.02 15.87 -5.09
CA VAL A 97 1.56 16.15 -3.75
C VAL A 97 2.78 17.06 -3.82
N SER A 98 3.63 16.90 -4.85
CA SER A 98 4.79 17.79 -5.04
C SER A 98 4.36 19.23 -5.29
N VAL A 99 3.35 19.45 -6.14
CA VAL A 99 2.80 20.80 -6.40
C VAL A 99 2.23 21.37 -5.11
N ASP A 100 1.45 20.58 -4.36
CA ASP A 100 0.82 21.02 -3.13
C ASP A 100 1.84 21.43 -2.04
N ALA A 101 2.89 20.61 -1.88
CA ALA A 101 3.97 20.87 -0.95
C ALA A 101 4.77 22.13 -1.32
N VAL A 102 5.05 22.33 -2.62
CA VAL A 102 5.76 23.53 -3.11
C VAL A 102 4.92 24.80 -2.89
N LEU A 103 3.62 24.75 -3.16
CA LEU A 103 2.72 25.88 -2.89
C LEU A 103 2.65 26.21 -1.39
N SER A 104 2.65 25.19 -0.54
CA SER A 104 2.66 25.37 0.91
C SER A 104 3.98 25.98 1.39
N LEU A 105 5.13 25.52 0.87
CA LEU A 105 6.44 26.12 1.15
C LEU A 105 6.59 27.56 0.64
N ALA A 106 5.89 27.91 -0.44
CA ALA A 106 5.85 29.27 -0.98
C ALA A 106 4.94 30.22 -0.17
N GLY A 107 4.27 29.73 0.88
CA GLY A 107 3.36 30.51 1.72
C GLY A 107 2.00 30.76 1.08
N VAL A 108 1.65 30.04 0.01
CA VAL A 108 0.32 30.14 -0.62
C VAL A 108 -0.74 29.39 0.19
N ARG A 109 -0.30 28.37 0.95
CA ARG A 109 -1.14 27.56 1.84
C ARG A 109 -0.39 27.36 3.14
N GLU A 110 -1.05 27.66 4.26
CA GLU A 110 -0.48 27.40 5.58
C GLU A 110 -1.20 26.21 6.22
N PRO A 111 -0.49 25.11 6.52
CA PRO A 111 -1.10 23.94 7.13
C PRO A 111 -1.48 24.22 8.59
N GLU A 112 -2.76 24.10 8.90
CA GLU A 112 -3.27 24.18 10.26
C GLU A 112 -3.15 22.83 11.00
N PRO A 113 -3.09 22.82 12.34
CA PRO A 113 -3.10 21.58 13.11
C PRO A 113 -4.38 20.76 12.87
N SER A 114 -4.22 19.46 12.61
CA SER A 114 -5.35 18.53 12.39
C SER A 114 -5.35 17.40 13.43
N PRO A 115 -6.12 17.53 14.53
CA PRO A 115 -6.26 16.46 15.52
C PRO A 115 -6.81 15.17 14.91
N VAL A 116 -7.71 15.29 13.92
CA VAL A 116 -8.25 14.15 13.17
C VAL A 116 -7.16 13.46 12.35
N GLY A 117 -6.30 14.22 11.66
CA GLY A 117 -5.16 13.69 10.92
C GLY A 117 -4.14 12.99 11.83
N ILE A 118 -3.84 13.57 12.99
CA ILE A 118 -2.95 12.97 13.99
C ILE A 118 -3.53 11.65 14.50
N ALA A 119 -4.81 11.63 14.85
CA ALA A 119 -5.48 10.41 15.31
C ALA A 119 -5.50 9.33 14.22
N LEU A 120 -5.81 9.70 12.97
CA LEU A 120 -5.79 8.79 11.83
C LEU A 120 -4.41 8.18 11.63
N ALA A 121 -3.36 9.02 11.52
CA ALA A 121 -1.99 8.57 11.31
C ALA A 121 -1.50 7.67 12.46
N ALA A 122 -1.86 7.99 13.72
CA ALA A 122 -1.53 7.16 14.87
C ALA A 122 -2.23 5.80 14.84
N VAL A 123 -3.51 5.76 14.47
CA VAL A 123 -4.25 4.50 14.33
C VAL A 123 -3.66 3.66 13.21
N SER A 124 -3.38 4.25 12.04
CA SER A 124 -2.80 3.52 10.90
C SER A 124 -1.40 3.00 11.19
N LEU A 125 -0.57 3.77 11.92
CA LEU A 125 0.74 3.34 12.38
C LEU A 125 0.70 2.07 13.26
N VAL A 126 -0.43 1.80 13.94
CA VAL A 126 -0.62 0.60 14.77
C VAL A 126 -1.35 -0.51 14.03
N VAL A 127 -2.44 -0.18 13.31
CA VAL A 127 -3.29 -1.16 12.64
C VAL A 127 -2.56 -1.81 11.46
N MET A 128 -1.90 -1.02 10.62
CA MET A 128 -1.27 -1.52 9.39
C MET A 128 -0.18 -2.57 9.65
N PRO A 129 0.76 -2.42 10.61
CA PRO A 129 1.74 -3.46 10.92
C PRO A 129 1.11 -4.77 11.41
N ILE A 130 0.02 -4.69 12.18
CA ILE A 130 -0.70 -5.87 12.68
C ILE A 130 -1.34 -6.61 11.50
N VAL A 131 -2.04 -5.89 10.62
CA VAL A 131 -2.66 -6.45 9.42
C VAL A 131 -1.60 -7.08 8.52
N SER A 132 -0.53 -6.33 8.22
CA SER A 132 0.62 -6.80 7.44
C SER A 132 1.21 -8.10 8.01
N TRP A 133 1.38 -8.18 9.33
CA TRP A 133 1.91 -9.39 9.96
C TRP A 133 0.98 -10.60 9.81
N ILE A 134 -0.33 -10.41 10.05
CA ILE A 134 -1.34 -11.48 9.91
C ILE A 134 -1.38 -11.97 8.47
N GLU A 135 -1.43 -11.03 7.52
CA GLU A 135 -1.49 -11.33 6.10
C GLU A 135 -0.25 -12.06 5.62
N ARG A 136 0.93 -11.52 5.95
CA ARG A 136 2.21 -12.09 5.53
C ARG A 136 2.40 -13.51 6.03
N ARG A 137 1.95 -13.78 7.26
CA ARG A 137 1.97 -15.13 7.82
C ARG A 137 1.04 -16.06 7.06
N ALA A 138 -0.22 -15.66 6.84
CA ALA A 138 -1.18 -16.47 6.09
C ALA A 138 -0.76 -16.70 4.63
N GLY A 139 -0.22 -15.67 3.97
CA GLY A 139 0.31 -15.72 2.62
C GLY A 139 1.48 -16.68 2.48
N ARG A 140 2.44 -16.66 3.41
CA ARG A 140 3.56 -17.62 3.44
C ARG A 140 3.10 -19.05 3.69
N GLU A 141 2.16 -19.26 4.61
CA GLU A 141 1.60 -20.59 4.88
C GLU A 141 0.83 -21.16 3.68
N LEU A 142 0.27 -20.29 2.82
CA LEU A 142 -0.42 -20.69 1.59
C LEU A 142 0.46 -20.72 0.34
N GLY A 143 1.71 -20.29 0.42
CA GLY A 143 2.54 -20.04 -0.77
C GLY A 143 1.98 -18.94 -1.68
N SER A 144 1.13 -18.04 -1.16
CA SER A 144 0.54 -16.95 -1.94
C SER A 144 1.49 -15.75 -1.98
N ALA A 145 2.20 -15.61 -3.08
CA ALA A 145 3.09 -14.49 -3.29
C ALA A 145 2.34 -13.14 -3.42
N SER A 146 1.12 -13.14 -3.98
CA SER A 146 0.25 -11.95 -4.03
C SER A 146 -0.06 -11.42 -2.63
N ALA A 147 -0.46 -12.28 -1.68
CA ALA A 147 -0.71 -11.86 -0.30
C ALA A 147 0.57 -11.41 0.43
N VAL A 148 1.72 -11.99 0.10
CA VAL A 148 3.01 -11.52 0.63
C VAL A 148 3.39 -10.16 0.05
N SER A 149 3.04 -9.87 -1.20
CA SER A 149 3.24 -8.55 -1.82
C SER A 149 2.32 -7.51 -1.20
N ASP A 150 1.02 -7.80 -1.07
CA ASP A 150 0.03 -6.92 -0.44
C ASP A 150 0.45 -6.54 0.98
N SER A 151 0.89 -7.53 1.77
CA SER A 151 1.39 -7.28 3.13
C SER A 151 2.60 -6.32 3.19
N LYS A 152 3.44 -6.28 2.15
CA LYS A 152 4.55 -5.30 2.08
C LYS A 152 4.01 -3.91 1.81
N GLN A 153 3.03 -3.78 0.92
CA GLN A 153 2.41 -2.50 0.59
C GLN A 153 1.70 -1.90 1.82
N THR A 154 0.92 -2.70 2.55
CA THR A 154 0.33 -2.29 3.83
C THR A 154 1.38 -1.85 4.86
N LEU A 155 2.56 -2.50 4.88
CA LEU A 155 3.65 -2.09 5.78
C LEU A 155 4.28 -0.75 5.37
N LEU A 156 4.37 -0.46 4.06
CA LEU A 156 4.83 0.83 3.56
C LEU A 156 3.88 1.95 4.00
N CYS A 157 2.57 1.70 3.96
CA CYS A 157 1.54 2.59 4.46
C CYS A 157 1.76 2.97 5.95
N ALA A 158 2.23 2.02 6.76
CA ALA A 158 2.63 2.30 8.15
C ALA A 158 3.83 3.26 8.25
N TYR A 159 4.85 3.11 7.39
CA TYR A 159 5.99 4.04 7.36
C TYR A 159 5.58 5.44 6.91
N LEU A 160 4.70 5.54 5.91
CA LEU A 160 4.14 6.82 5.46
C LEU A 160 3.27 7.46 6.55
N SER A 161 2.47 6.66 7.29
CA SER A 161 1.74 7.11 8.48
C SER A 161 2.68 7.67 9.54
N GLY A 162 3.84 7.04 9.75
CA GLY A 162 4.87 7.54 10.66
C GLY A 162 5.46 8.87 10.22
N ALA A 163 5.82 9.01 8.94
CA ALA A 163 6.32 10.26 8.38
C ALA A 163 5.28 11.39 8.48
N LEU A 164 4.02 11.09 8.13
CA LEU A 164 2.89 12.00 8.29
C LEU A 164 2.71 12.43 9.75
N LEU A 165 2.67 11.47 10.67
CA LEU A 165 2.45 11.75 12.09
C LEU A 165 3.55 12.67 12.65
N VAL A 166 4.81 12.42 12.29
CA VAL A 166 5.93 13.30 12.67
C VAL A 166 5.72 14.71 12.10
N GLY A 167 5.38 14.84 10.82
CA GLY A 167 5.10 16.14 10.19
C GLY A 167 3.98 16.90 10.89
N LEU A 168 2.84 16.24 11.16
CA LEU A 168 1.69 16.84 11.83
C LEU A 168 1.98 17.23 13.29
N LEU A 169 2.72 16.40 14.03
CA LEU A 169 3.09 16.71 15.41
C LEU A 169 4.08 17.88 15.50
N LEU A 170 5.07 17.94 14.60
CA LEU A 170 6.00 19.06 14.53
C LEU A 170 5.27 20.36 14.18
N ASN A 171 4.31 20.32 13.24
CA ASN A 171 3.47 21.47 12.95
C ASN A 171 2.62 21.86 14.18
N SER A 172 1.92 20.91 14.79
CA SER A 172 0.98 21.18 15.88
C SER A 172 1.64 21.61 17.19
N LEU A 173 2.82 21.10 17.52
CA LEU A 173 3.47 21.33 18.82
C LEU A 173 4.53 22.44 18.77
N LEU A 174 5.20 22.59 17.62
CA LEU A 174 6.32 23.53 17.47
C LEU A 174 6.01 24.68 16.49
N GLY A 175 4.84 24.66 15.82
CA GLY A 175 4.48 25.64 14.80
C GLY A 175 5.29 25.51 13.51
N TRP A 176 5.93 24.36 13.28
CA TRP A 176 6.79 24.14 12.11
C TRP A 176 5.95 23.72 10.90
N ALA A 177 5.24 24.67 10.30
CA ALA A 177 4.40 24.45 9.12
C ALA A 177 5.15 23.78 7.95
N TRP A 178 6.44 24.09 7.79
CA TRP A 178 7.29 23.48 6.76
C TRP A 178 7.51 21.97 6.97
N ALA A 179 7.33 21.44 8.18
CA ALA A 179 7.46 20.01 8.46
C ALA A 179 6.39 19.19 7.74
N ASP A 180 5.18 19.74 7.56
CA ASP A 180 4.12 19.14 6.76
C ASP A 180 4.58 19.00 5.30
N SER A 181 5.06 20.08 4.69
CA SER A 181 5.55 20.04 3.31
C SER A 181 6.72 19.07 3.11
N ILE A 182 7.63 18.95 4.08
CA ILE A 182 8.72 17.97 4.02
C ILE A 182 8.18 16.53 4.09
N ALA A 183 7.19 16.26 4.95
CA ALA A 183 6.53 14.96 5.00
C ALA A 183 5.79 14.66 3.68
N ALA A 184 5.12 15.65 3.09
CA ALA A 184 4.47 15.55 1.79
C ALA A 184 5.49 15.22 0.67
N LEU A 185 6.63 15.91 0.64
CA LEU A 185 7.70 15.63 -0.32
C LEU A 185 8.32 14.25 -0.12
N PHE A 186 8.39 13.76 1.11
CA PHE A 186 8.81 12.39 1.39
C PHE A 186 7.82 11.37 0.79
N ILE A 187 6.51 11.57 1.00
CA ILE A 187 5.45 10.75 0.39
C ILE A 187 5.56 10.80 -1.14
N ALA A 188 5.74 12.00 -1.73
CA ALA A 188 5.89 12.17 -3.17
C ALA A 188 7.13 11.46 -3.72
N GLY A 189 8.28 11.59 -3.05
CA GLY A 189 9.52 10.90 -3.44
C GLY A 189 9.40 9.38 -3.37
N PHE A 190 8.71 8.87 -2.34
CA PHE A 190 8.37 7.46 -2.23
C PHE A 190 7.48 7.01 -3.39
N ALA A 191 6.41 7.76 -3.69
CA ALA A 191 5.52 7.46 -4.82
C ALA A 191 6.25 7.47 -6.18
N VAL A 192 7.19 8.40 -6.40
CA VAL A 192 8.04 8.36 -7.61
C VAL A 192 8.83 7.06 -7.69
N ARG A 193 9.41 6.60 -6.58
CA ARG A 193 10.19 5.35 -6.54
C ARG A 193 9.31 4.15 -6.89
N GLU A 194 8.15 4.01 -6.25
CA GLU A 194 7.20 2.93 -6.52
C GLU A 194 6.68 2.98 -7.97
N GLY A 195 6.41 4.19 -8.48
CA GLY A 195 6.03 4.39 -9.88
C GLY A 195 7.10 3.92 -10.86
N ILE A 196 8.38 4.18 -10.58
CA ILE A 196 9.51 3.70 -11.40
C ILE A 196 9.63 2.17 -11.31
N GLU A 197 9.54 1.59 -10.12
CA GLU A 197 9.63 0.14 -9.91
C GLU A 197 8.50 -0.60 -10.66
N ALA A 198 7.27 -0.09 -10.56
CA ALA A 198 6.12 -0.62 -11.30
C ALA A 198 6.29 -0.45 -12.82
N TRP A 199 6.80 0.71 -13.29
CA TRP A 199 7.01 0.96 -14.72
C TRP A 199 8.08 0.06 -15.34
N ARG A 200 9.13 -0.26 -14.59
CA ARG A 200 10.21 -1.17 -15.03
C ARG A 200 9.80 -2.64 -14.98
N GLY A 201 8.74 -2.97 -14.22
CA GLY A 201 8.37 -4.34 -13.90
C GLY A 201 9.25 -4.97 -12.80
N ASP A 202 10.03 -4.14 -12.10
CA ASP A 202 10.93 -4.56 -11.02
C ASP A 202 10.17 -4.99 -9.74
N ALA A 203 8.86 -4.71 -9.67
CA ALA A 203 7.96 -5.29 -8.66
C ALA A 203 7.98 -6.84 -8.67
N CYS A 204 8.47 -7.45 -9.77
CA CYS A 204 8.75 -8.87 -9.91
C CYS A 204 10.26 -9.19 -9.81
N ALA A 205 10.97 -8.71 -8.78
CA ALA A 205 12.22 -9.35 -8.32
C ALA A 205 11.97 -10.60 -7.44
N VAL A 206 10.82 -11.26 -7.63
CA VAL A 206 10.63 -12.67 -7.28
C VAL A 206 10.14 -13.34 -8.57
N PRO A 207 10.91 -14.29 -9.15
CA PRO A 207 10.58 -14.88 -10.44
C PRO A 207 9.21 -15.54 -10.42
N VAL A 208 8.52 -15.55 -11.56
CA VAL A 208 7.20 -16.18 -11.81
C VAL A 208 7.15 -17.64 -11.31
N ALA A 209 8.29 -18.35 -11.31
CA ALA A 209 8.45 -19.70 -10.74
C ALA A 209 8.18 -19.78 -9.21
N ALA A 210 8.31 -18.68 -8.47
CA ALA A 210 7.97 -18.60 -7.06
C ALA A 210 6.50 -18.18 -6.81
N LEU A 211 5.80 -17.71 -7.85
CA LEU A 211 4.39 -17.29 -7.80
C LEU A 211 3.41 -18.46 -8.08
N THR A 212 3.87 -19.54 -8.72
CA THR A 212 3.05 -20.72 -9.07
C THR A 212 3.12 -21.85 -8.04
N GLY A 213 4.07 -21.83 -7.09
CA GLY A 213 4.22 -22.88 -6.09
C GLY A 213 4.66 -24.25 -6.66
N GLU A 214 5.06 -24.31 -7.93
CA GLU A 214 5.65 -25.50 -8.52
C GLU A 214 7.15 -25.52 -8.19
N ARG A 215 7.52 -26.26 -7.14
CA ARG A 215 8.85 -26.87 -7.15
C ARG A 215 8.80 -27.95 -8.22
N GLU A 216 9.34 -27.68 -9.41
CA GLU A 216 9.89 -28.79 -10.19
C GLU A 216 11.02 -29.37 -9.34
N VAL A 217 10.77 -30.58 -8.84
CA VAL A 217 11.82 -31.44 -8.30
C VAL A 217 12.76 -31.68 -9.46
N GLU A 218 13.91 -31.04 -9.41
CA GLU A 218 15.04 -31.30 -10.30
C GLU A 218 15.36 -32.79 -10.20
N HIS A 219 14.95 -33.52 -11.24
CA HIS A 219 15.32 -34.91 -11.42
C HIS A 219 16.80 -34.91 -11.80
N ASP A 220 17.63 -35.16 -10.80
CA ASP A 220 19.06 -35.39 -10.93
C ASP A 220 19.29 -36.48 -11.99
N HIS A 221 19.78 -36.08 -13.16
CA HIS A 221 20.43 -36.97 -14.10
C HIS A 221 21.92 -36.88 -13.81
N HIS A 222 22.46 -37.86 -13.08
CA HIS A 222 23.75 -38.51 -13.37
C HIS A 222 23.95 -39.76 -12.50
#